data_AF-A0A529W7A6-F1
#
_entry.id   AF-A0A529W7A6-F1
#
_cell.length_a   1.000
_cell.length_b   1.000
_cell.length_c   1.000
_cell.angle_alpha   90.00
_cell.angle_beta   90.00
_cell.angle_gamma   90.00
#
_symmetry.space_group_name_H-M   'P 1'
#
loop_
_entity.id
_entity.type
_entity.pdbx_description
1 polymer ?
#
loop_
_entity_poly.entity_id
_entity_poly.type
_entity_poly.pdbx_seq_one_letter_code
_entity_poly.pdbx_strand_id
1 'polypeptide(L)'
;GMMVPWGIVGWAFPPAQASRILKIAPDAAPIVLSLNASALYFGVALGAVVGAAVLRFGAPADLGLIAAVFPIVGLGIVLAGRMFARPVAMPAE
;
A
#
# COMPACT_ATOMS: atom_id res chain seq x y z
N GLY A 1 -2.78 7.39 -23.01
CA GLY A 1 -1.99 8.25 -22.11
C GLY A 1 -2.01 7.76 -20.69
N MET A 2 -3.11 7.98 -19.95
CA MET A 2 -3.20 7.72 -18.50
C MET A 2 -3.15 6.24 -18.07
N MET A 3 -3.48 5.29 -18.96
CA MET A 3 -3.44 3.86 -18.64
C MET A 3 -2.02 3.33 -18.40
N VAL A 4 -1.00 3.95 -19.03
CA VAL A 4 0.41 3.57 -18.85
C VAL A 4 0.89 3.86 -17.43
N PRO A 5 0.83 5.11 -16.92
CA PRO A 5 1.21 5.38 -15.53
C PRO A 5 0.33 4.65 -14.53
N TRP A 6 -0.96 4.48 -14.81
CA TRP A 6 -1.84 3.67 -13.96
C TRP A 6 -1.37 2.21 -13.87
N GLY A 7 -1.06 1.59 -15.00
CA GLY A 7 -0.58 0.21 -15.04
C GLY A 7 0.78 0.05 -14.35
N ILE A 8 1.71 0.99 -14.59
CA ILE A 8 3.02 1.00 -13.92
C ILE A 8 2.85 1.05 -12.41
N VAL A 9 2.06 1.99 -11.88
CA VAL A 9 1.86 2.16 -10.44
C VAL A 9 1.13 0.95 -9.85
N GLY A 10 0.07 0.47 -10.50
CA GLY A 10 -0.72 -0.67 -10.04
C GLY A 10 0.09 -1.96 -9.93
N TRP A 11 1.01 -2.19 -10.87
CA TRP A 11 1.82 -3.42 -10.91
C TRP A 11 3.17 -3.33 -10.18
N ALA A 12 3.80 -2.16 -10.13
CA ALA A 12 5.11 -2.02 -9.48
C ALA A 12 5.02 -2.06 -7.94
N PHE A 13 3.86 -1.70 -7.38
CA PHE A 13 3.71 -1.53 -5.95
C PHE A 13 3.74 -2.84 -5.14
N PRO A 14 2.99 -3.91 -5.49
CA PRO A 14 3.05 -5.18 -4.76
C PRO A 14 4.45 -5.84 -4.68
N PRO A 15 5.23 -5.98 -5.76
CA PRO A 15 6.56 -6.59 -5.67
C PRO A 15 7.54 -5.74 -4.86
N ALA A 16 7.43 -4.40 -4.92
CA ALA A 16 8.24 -3.51 -4.10
C ALA A 16 7.94 -3.67 -2.60
N GLN A 17 6.67 -3.82 -2.21
CA GLN A 17 6.27 -4.08 -0.82
C GLN A 17 6.79 -5.42 -0.31
N ALA A 18 6.60 -6.50 -1.08
CA ALA A 18 7.09 -7.83 -0.71
C ALA A 18 8.61 -7.84 -0.52
N SER A 19 9.36 -7.24 -1.44
CA SER A 19 10.83 -7.11 -1.33
C SER A 19 11.24 -6.34 -0.07
N ARG A 20 10.55 -5.24 0.27
CA ARG A 20 10.85 -4.45 1.47
C ARG A 20 10.59 -5.24 2.75
N ILE A 21 9.47 -5.93 2.86
CA ILE A 21 9.11 -6.72 4.05
C ILE A 21 10.10 -7.86 4.27
N LEU A 22 10.49 -8.56 3.20
CA LEU A 22 11.51 -9.62 3.27
C LEU A 22 12.87 -9.11 3.74
N LYS A 23 13.28 -7.90 3.33
CA LYS A 23 14.52 -7.27 3.83
C LYS A 23 14.46 -6.92 5.31
N ILE A 24 13.28 -6.66 5.86
CA ILE A 24 13.09 -6.30 7.27
C ILE A 24 13.11 -7.55 8.16
N ALA A 25 12.50 -8.65 7.71
CA ALA A 25 12.39 -9.88 8.49
C ALA A 25 12.61 -11.13 7.61
N PRO A 26 13.86 -11.39 7.18
CA PRO A 26 14.18 -12.52 6.30
C PRO A 26 13.89 -13.87 6.96
N ASP A 27 14.16 -14.00 8.26
CA ASP A 27 14.00 -15.25 9.02
C ASP A 27 12.52 -15.68 9.18
N ALA A 28 11.60 -14.73 9.04
CA ALA A 28 10.16 -14.94 9.16
C ALA A 28 9.44 -14.85 7.80
N ALA A 29 10.18 -15.01 6.68
CA ALA A 29 9.69 -14.77 5.32
C ALA A 29 8.29 -15.34 5.00
N PRO A 30 7.96 -16.61 5.29
CA PRO A 30 6.62 -17.14 5.00
C PRO A 30 5.50 -16.43 5.76
N ILE A 31 5.75 -16.06 7.02
CA ILE A 31 4.76 -15.42 7.90
C ILE A 31 4.53 -13.98 7.48
N VAL A 32 5.61 -13.23 7.22
CA VAL A 32 5.48 -11.81 6.86
C VAL A 32 4.89 -11.62 5.46
N LEU A 33 5.15 -12.55 4.53
CA LEU A 33 4.52 -12.54 3.21
C LEU A 33 3.03 -12.88 3.27
N SER A 34 2.62 -13.84 4.12
CA SER A 34 1.20 -14.17 4.29
C SER A 34 0.44 -13.01 4.92
N LEU A 35 1.00 -12.36 5.95
CA LEU A 35 0.43 -11.16 6.57
C LEU A 35 0.29 -10.00 5.56
N ASN A 36 1.32 -9.78 4.73
CA ASN A 36 1.26 -8.79 3.66
C ASN A 36 0.14 -9.09 2.65
N ALA A 37 -0.01 -10.36 2.24
CA ALA A 37 -1.08 -10.77 1.34
C ALA A 37 -2.46 -10.56 1.99
N SER A 38 -2.63 -10.90 3.27
CA SER A 38 -3.88 -10.64 3.99
C SER A 38 -4.22 -9.16 4.04
N ALA A 39 -3.25 -8.29 4.32
CA ALA A 39 -3.44 -6.84 4.31
C ALA A 39 -3.83 -6.32 2.91
N LEU A 40 -3.20 -6.85 1.85
CA LEU A 40 -3.53 -6.52 0.47
C LEU A 40 -4.97 -6.91 0.14
N TYR A 41 -5.36 -8.16 0.41
CA TYR A 41 -6.72 -8.63 0.12
C TYR A 41 -7.77 -7.91 0.96
N PHE A 42 -7.47 -7.59 2.22
CA PHE A 42 -8.33 -6.76 3.04
C PHE A 42 -8.52 -5.36 2.41
N GLY A 43 -7.43 -4.75 1.94
CA GLY A 43 -7.49 -3.47 1.22
C GLY A 43 -8.33 -3.54 -0.07
N VAL A 44 -8.20 -4.61 -0.85
CA VAL A 44 -9.02 -4.85 -2.05
C VAL A 44 -10.50 -4.98 -1.69
N ALA A 45 -10.83 -5.77 -0.67
CA ALA A 45 -12.22 -5.94 -0.22
C ALA A 45 -12.82 -4.62 0.29
N LEU A 46 -12.07 -3.88 1.13
CA LEU A 46 -12.48 -2.57 1.61
C LEU A 46 -12.69 -1.58 0.45
N GLY A 47 -11.75 -1.56 -0.50
CA GLY A 47 -11.86 -0.72 -1.70
C GLY A 47 -13.08 -1.07 -2.55
N ALA A 48 -13.43 -2.35 -2.67
CA ALA A 48 -14.64 -2.79 -3.37
C ALA A 48 -15.92 -2.33 -2.65
N VAL A 49 -15.98 -2.45 -1.32
CA VAL A 49 -17.12 -1.97 -0.51
C VAL A 49 -17.28 -0.46 -0.66
N VAL A 50 -16.19 0.29 -0.53
CA VAL A 50 -16.20 1.75 -0.68
C VAL A 50 -16.59 2.14 -2.10
N GLY A 51 -15.99 1.53 -3.13
CA GLY A 51 -16.32 1.80 -4.53
C GLY A 51 -17.77 1.49 -4.86
N ALA A 52 -18.32 0.41 -4.34
CA ALA A 52 -19.74 0.09 -4.49
C ALA A 52 -20.64 1.13 -3.81
N ALA A 53 -20.27 1.62 -2.62
CA ALA A 53 -21.00 2.70 -1.97
C ALA A 53 -20.95 4.01 -2.78
N VAL A 54 -19.80 4.37 -3.34
CA VAL A 54 -19.67 5.54 -4.22
C VAL A 54 -20.59 5.43 -5.42
N LEU A 55 -20.60 4.29 -6.11
CA LEU A 55 -21.47 4.07 -7.25
C LEU A 55 -22.96 4.00 -6.90
N ARG A 56 -23.29 3.67 -5.65
CA ARG A 56 -24.68 3.64 -5.15
C ARG A 56 -25.22 5.03 -4.85
N PHE A 57 -24.39 5.94 -4.34
CA PHE A 57 -24.81 7.24 -3.82
C PHE A 57 -24.31 8.45 -4.63
N GLY A 58 -23.42 8.25 -5.59
CA GLY A 58 -22.80 9.29 -6.40
C GLY A 58 -22.64 8.88 -7.87
N ALA A 59 -21.70 9.52 -8.56
CA ALA A 59 -21.41 9.27 -9.98
C ALA A 59 -20.10 8.49 -10.15
N PRO A 60 -19.91 7.77 -11.28
CA PRO A 60 -18.63 7.12 -11.60
C PRO A 60 -17.42 8.06 -11.60
N ALA A 61 -17.64 9.36 -11.84
CA ALA A 61 -16.61 10.39 -11.79
C ALA A 61 -16.02 10.59 -10.36
N ASP A 62 -16.80 10.29 -9.32
CA ASP A 62 -16.40 10.50 -7.92
C ASP A 62 -15.42 9.43 -7.43
N LEU A 63 -15.34 8.28 -8.12
CA LEU A 63 -14.44 7.18 -7.78
C LEU A 63 -12.99 7.61 -7.69
N GLY A 64 -12.53 8.45 -8.64
CA GLY A 64 -11.14 8.90 -8.68
C GLY A 64 -10.79 9.75 -7.46
N LEU A 65 -11.65 10.70 -7.10
CA LEU A 65 -11.45 11.60 -5.96
C LEU A 65 -11.49 10.84 -4.63
N ILE A 66 -12.46 9.93 -4.46
CA ILE A 66 -12.60 9.15 -3.22
C ILE A 66 -11.47 8.13 -3.11
N ALA A 67 -11.10 7.46 -4.21
CA ALA A 67 -9.99 6.52 -4.22
C ALA A 67 -8.65 7.19 -3.91
N ALA A 68 -8.46 8.46 -4.28
CA ALA A 68 -7.21 9.21 -4.01
C ALA A 68 -6.93 9.42 -2.52
N VAL A 69 -7.94 9.38 -1.65
CA VAL A 69 -7.76 9.51 -0.20
C VAL A 69 -6.90 8.37 0.36
N PHE A 70 -7.08 7.14 -0.11
CA PHE A 70 -6.36 5.96 0.37
C PHE A 70 -4.83 6.02 0.16
N PRO A 71 -4.29 6.28 -1.06
CA PRO A 71 -2.87 6.42 -1.26
C PRO A 71 -2.29 7.65 -0.57
N ILE A 72 -3.06 8.74 -0.39
CA ILE A 72 -2.62 9.91 0.40
C ILE A 72 -2.41 9.50 1.86
N VAL A 73 -3.37 8.79 2.46
CA VAL A 73 -3.23 8.26 3.84
C VAL A 73 -2.07 7.29 3.92
N GLY A 74 -1.94 6.36 2.97
CA GLY A 74 -0.83 5.41 2.91
C GLY A 74 0.53 6.10 2.82
N LEU A 75 0.65 7.15 1.99
CA LEU A 75 1.84 7.98 1.88
C LEU A 75 2.15 8.68 3.22
N GLY A 76 1.13 9.23 3.89
CA GLY A 76 1.26 9.82 5.21
C GLY A 76 1.82 8.83 6.24
N ILE A 77 1.33 7.60 6.25
CA ILE A 77 1.82 6.51 7.12
C ILE A 77 3.29 6.19 6.82
N VAL A 78 3.66 6.09 5.55
CA VAL A 78 5.06 5.82 5.13
C VAL A 78 5.99 6.95 5.57
N LEU A 79 5.59 8.21 5.36
CA LEU A 79 6.39 9.37 5.75
C LEU A 79 6.54 9.47 7.26
N ALA A 80 5.45 9.29 8.02
CA ALA A 80 5.48 9.23 9.47
C ALA A 80 6.43 8.12 9.95
N GLY A 81 6.30 6.90 9.41
CA GLY A 81 7.17 5.78 9.76
C GLY A 81 8.66 6.06 9.50
N ARG A 82 8.99 6.82 8.44
CA ARG A 82 10.37 7.26 8.17
C ARG A 82 10.87 8.31 9.16
N MET A 83 9.99 9.20 9.63
CA MET A 83 10.34 10.21 10.64
C MET A 83 10.58 9.59 12.01
N PHE A 84 9.83 8.54 12.36
CA PHE A 84 9.96 7.85 13.65
C PHE A 84 11.02 6.75 13.67
N ALA A 85 11.51 6.31 12.50
CA ALA A 85 12.61 5.37 12.41
C ALA A 85 13.91 6.02 12.91
N ARG A 86 14.30 5.72 14.16
CA ARG A 86 15.61 6.12 14.70
C ARG A 86 16.73 5.47 13.87
N PRO A 87 17.80 6.20 13.54
CA PRO A 87 19.02 5.57 13.02
C PRO A 87 19.51 4.58 14.07
N VAL A 88 19.49 3.29 13.75
CA VAL A 88 20.23 2.31 14.54
C VAL A 88 21.70 2.62 14.30
N ALA A 89 22.39 3.13 15.32
CA ALA A 89 23.83 3.31 15.26
C ALA A 89 24.45 1.92 15.07
N MET A 90 24.99 1.67 13.87
CA MET A 90 25.76 0.45 13.64
C MET A 90 27.03 0.54 14.48
N PRO A 91 27.36 -0.48 15.30
CA PRO A 91 28.65 -0.54 15.97
C PRO A 91 29.74 -0.47 14.90
N ALA A 92 30.71 0.43 15.09
CA ALA A 92 31.90 0.44 14.26
C ALA A 92 32.73 -0.80 14.65
N GLU A 93 32.62 -1.85 13.85
CA GLU A 93 33.56 -2.98 13.86
C GLU A 93 34.57 -2.80 12.71
#